data_AF-A0A011SUD9-F1
#
_entry.id   AF-A0A011SUD9-F1
#
_cell.length_a   1.000
_cell.length_b   1.000
_cell.length_c   1.000
_cell.angle_alpha   90.00
_cell.angle_beta   90.00
_cell.angle_gamma   90.00
#
_symmetry.space_group_name_H-M   'P 1'
#
loop_
_entity.id
_entity.type
_entity.pdbx_description
1 polymer ?
#
loop_
_entity_poly.entity_id
_entity_poly.type
_entity_poly.pdbx_seq_one_letter_code
_entity_poly.pdbx_strand_id
1 'polypeptide(L)' 'MCTEWQQFRAPDFDEMALRLTQRVIFDGRNLYSPERLRDDGWTYYSIGRAPVRPQAQAQAQERQA' A
#
# COMPACT_ATOMS: atom_id res chain seq x y z
N MET A 1 3.45 2.77 9.92
CA MET A 1 4.50 3.73 10.38
C MET A 1 4.31 4.05 11.85
N CYS A 2 5.40 4.07 12.62
CA CYS A 2 5.37 4.18 14.09
C CYS A 2 5.88 5.53 14.64
N THR A 3 6.24 6.49 13.78
CA THR A 3 6.82 7.79 14.19
C THR A 3 6.19 8.96 13.41
N GLU A 4 6.20 10.16 13.99
CA GLU A 4 5.48 11.35 13.48
C GLU A 4 6.35 12.32 12.65
N TRP A 5 7.47 11.84 12.10
CA TRP A 5 8.36 12.68 11.32
C TRP A 5 7.74 13.10 9.98
N GLN A 6 7.82 14.40 9.65
CA GLN A 6 7.20 14.97 8.46
C GLN A 6 7.68 14.34 7.14
N GLN A 7 8.89 13.78 7.11
CA GLN A 7 9.49 13.14 5.93
C GLN A 7 8.65 11.97 5.39
N PHE A 8 7.75 11.41 6.20
CA PHE A 8 6.88 10.32 5.79
C PHE A 8 5.53 10.77 5.22
N ARG A 9 5.26 12.08 5.12
CA ARG A 9 3.98 12.58 4.58
C ARG A 9 3.93 12.58 3.04
N ALA A 10 5.08 12.56 2.37
CA ALA A 10 5.18 12.58 0.92
C ALA A 10 6.33 11.68 0.43
N PRO A 11 6.20 10.34 0.53
CA PRO A 11 7.20 9.43 -0.02
C PRO A 11 7.16 9.43 -1.56
N ASP A 12 8.31 9.16 -2.18
CA ASP A 12 8.41 8.86 -3.60
C ASP A 12 8.03 7.38 -3.82
N PHE A 13 6.77 7.15 -4.19
CA PHE A 13 6.26 5.80 -4.42
C PHE A 13 6.93 5.13 -5.63
N ASP A 14 7.38 5.88 -6.64
CA ASP A 14 8.01 5.30 -7.82
C ASP A 14 9.40 4.77 -7.48
N GLU A 15 10.20 5.53 -6.72
CA GLU A 15 11.49 5.07 -6.20
C GLU A 15 11.32 3.82 -5.32
N MET A 16 10.33 3.83 -4.42
CA MET A 16 10.05 2.68 -3.56
C MET A 16 9.68 1.44 -4.38
N ALA A 17 8.85 1.60 -5.42
CA ALA A 17 8.43 0.51 -6.27
C ALA A 17 9.59 -0.14 -7.04
N LEU A 18 10.66 0.61 -7.35
CA LEU A 18 11.86 0.09 -7.99
C LEU A 18 12.75 -0.71 -7.03
N ARG A 19 12.75 -0.36 -5.74
CA ARG A 19 13.64 -0.96 -4.73
C ARG A 19 13.02 -2.12 -3.97
N LEU A 20 11.70 -2.13 -3.83
CA LEU A 20 11.00 -3.16 -3.08
C LEU A 20 10.73 -4.39 -3.95
N THR A 21 10.94 -5.58 -3.38
CA THR A 21 10.54 -6.85 -4.00
C THR A 21 9.04 -6.93 -4.24
N GLN A 22 8.25 -6.30 -3.38
CA GLN A 22 6.78 -6.25 -3.49
C GLN A 22 6.27 -4.88 -3.07
N ARG A 23 5.28 -4.36 -3.80
CA ARG A 23 4.62 -3.07 -3.53
C ARG A 23 3.61 -3.18 -2.38
N VAL A 24 4.09 -3.38 -1.15
CA VAL A 24 3.26 -3.56 0.05
C VAL A 24 3.57 -2.50 1.10
N ILE A 25 2.53 -1.83 1.63
CA ILE A 25 2.64 -0.79 2.66
C ILE A 25 1.76 -1.13 3.87
N PHE A 26 2.33 -0.98 5.07
CA PHE A 26 1.62 -1.06 6.35
C PHE A 26 1.66 0.30 7.07
N ASP A 27 0.49 0.92 7.22
CA ASP A 27 0.34 2.28 7.71
C ASP A 27 -0.55 2.38 8.96
N GLY A 28 0.11 2.36 10.12
CA GLY A 28 -0.50 2.58 11.43
C GLY A 28 -1.10 3.98 11.67
N ARG A 29 -0.87 4.96 10.79
CA ARG A 29 -1.28 6.36 10.99
C ARG A 29 -2.22 6.88 9.92
N ASN A 30 -2.59 6.03 8.95
CA ASN A 30 -3.58 6.34 7.91
C ASN A 30 -3.21 7.59 7.07
N LEU A 31 -1.91 7.79 6.84
CA LEU A 31 -1.32 8.95 6.18
C LEU A 31 -1.51 8.95 4.67
N TYR A 32 -1.65 7.78 4.05
CA TYR A 32 -1.77 7.66 2.61
C TYR A 32 -3.21 7.43 2.15
N SER A 33 -3.50 7.84 0.90
CA SER A 33 -4.81 7.64 0.29
C SER A 33 -4.95 6.18 -0.21
N PRO A 34 -5.95 5.42 0.25
CA PRO A 34 -6.22 4.08 -0.24
C PRO A 34 -6.54 4.04 -1.74
N GLU A 35 -7.20 5.08 -2.27
CA GLU A 35 -7.57 5.16 -3.67
C GLU A 35 -6.35 5.34 -4.57
N ARG A 36 -5.48 6.30 -4.22
CA ARG A 36 -4.22 6.50 -4.95
C ARG A 36 -3.38 5.23 -4.97
N LEU A 37 -3.19 4.60 -3.80
CA LEU A 37 -2.39 3.37 -3.71
C LEU A 37 -3.00 2.20 -4.49
N ARG A 38 -4.34 2.15 -4.61
CA ARG A 38 -5.03 1.17 -5.47
C ARG A 38 -4.69 1.40 -6.94
N ASP A 39 -4.78 2.64 -7.39
CA ASP A 39 -4.54 3.01 -8.79
C ASP A 39 -3.06 2.83 -9.16
N ASP A 40 -2.15 3.09 -8.22
CA ASP A 40 -0.71 2.89 -8.35
C ASP A 40 -0.28 1.40 -8.20
N GLY A 41 -1.23 0.49 -7.95
CA GLY A 41 -1.00 -0.96 -7.89
C GLY A 41 -0.32 -1.46 -6.62
N TRP A 42 -0.49 -0.76 -5.50
CA TRP A 42 0.02 -1.14 -4.19
C TRP A 42 -0.96 -1.99 -3.39
N THR A 43 -0.42 -2.88 -2.58
CA THR A 43 -1.14 -3.49 -1.46
C THR A 43 -0.98 -2.59 -0.24
N TYR A 44 -2.09 -2.15 0.34
CA TYR A 44 -2.08 -1.19 1.45
C TYR A 44 -2.94 -1.65 2.61
N TYR A 45 -2.31 -1.75 3.78
CA TYR A 45 -2.94 -2.07 5.04
C TYR A 45 -2.91 -0.84 5.95
N SER A 46 -4.08 -0.43 6.43
CA SER A 46 -4.23 0.73 7.31
C SER A 46 -5.20 0.42 8.44
N ILE A 47 -5.20 1.25 9.48
CA ILE A 47 -5.96 0.98 10.70
C ILE A 47 -7.41 1.41 10.52
N GLY A 48 -8.35 0.48 10.74
CA GLY A 48 -9.79 0.75 10.69
C GLY A 48 -10.33 1.03 9.28
N ARG A 49 -9.58 0.72 8.22
CA ARG A 49 -10.03 0.84 6.81
C ARG A 49 -9.91 -0.50 6.10
N ALA A 50 -10.70 -0.70 5.05
CA ALA A 50 -10.59 -1.89 4.20
C ALA A 50 -9.20 -1.95 3.54
N PRO A 51 -8.57 -3.14 3.46
CA PRO A 51 -7.28 -3.30 2.81
C PRO A 51 -7.40 -3.04 1.31
N VAL A 52 -6.42 -2.35 0.74
CA VAL A 52 -6.29 -2.22 -0.70
C VAL A 52 -5.50 -3.41 -1.21
N ARG A 53 -6.02 -4.07 -2.23
CA ARG A 53 -5.31 -5.11 -2.98
C ARG A 53 -5.30 -4.72 -4.45
N PRO A 54 -4.16 -4.84 -5.14
CA PRO A 54 -4.13 -4.63 -6.58
C PRO A 54 -4.96 -5.71 -7.28
N GLN A 55 -5.68 -5.32 -8.32
CA GLN A 55 -6.65 -6.17 -9.03
C GLN A 55 -6.03 -7.49 -9.53
N ALA A 56 -4.75 -7.48 -9.91
CA ALA A 56 -4.02 -8.67 -10.36
C ALA A 56 -3.81 -9.73 -9.24
N GLN A 57 -3.73 -9.32 -7.97
CA GLN A 57 -3.55 -10.24 -6.84
C GLN A 57 -4.88 -10.84 -6.35
N ALA A 58 -6.01 -10.16 -6.57
CA ALA A 58 -7.33 -10.68 -6.23
C ALA A 58 -7.67 -11.97 -7.02
N GLN A 59 -7.33 -11.98 -8.32
CA GLN A 59 -7.58 -13.12 -9.21
C GLN A 59 -6.70 -14.35 -8.91
N ALA A 60 -5.53 -14.16 -8.32
CA ALA A 60 -4.63 -15.27 -7.95
C ALA A 60 -5.09 -16.00 -6.68
N GLN A 61 -5.77 -15.30 -5.77
CA GLN A 61 -6.28 -15.88 -4.52
C GLN A 61 -7.60 -16.65 -4.71
N GLU A 62 -8.37 -16.32 -5.74
CA GLU A 62 -9.64 -17.02 -6.07
C GLU A 62 -9.43 -18.35 -6.82
N ARG A 63 -8.28 -18.55 -7.47
CA ARG A 63 -7.96 -19.83 -8.16
C ARG A 63 -7.48 -20.95 -7.24
N GLN A 64 -7.31 -20.67 -5.95
CA GLN A 64 -6.79 -21.61 -4.95
C GLN A 64 -7.84 -22.02 -3.90
N ALA A 65 -9.13 -21.71 -4.12
CA ALA A 65 -10.24 -22.14 -3.29
C ALA A 65 -11.07 -23.25 -3.97
#